data_AF-A0A2P8D066-F1
#
_entry.id   AF-A0A2P8D066-F1
#
_cell.length_a   1.000
_cell.length_b   1.000
_cell.length_c   1.000
_cell.angle_alpha   90.00
_cell.angle_beta   90.00
_cell.angle_gamma   90.00
#
_symmetry.space_group_name_H-M   'P 1'
#
loop_
_entity.id
_entity.type
_entity.pdbx_description
1 polymer ?
#
loop_
_entity_poly.entity_id
_entity_poly.type
_entity_poly.pdbx_seq_one_letter_code
_entity_poly.pdbx_strand_id
1 'polypeptide(L)'
;MIYDYLFYKSYQLATKSKNWKDTPVFFATIVMAWCLILNFASILFLIEALTKNKMAFGPYISKMNNIKYIFGIVLITAIWMYYSHKNRWKKIITRYQEREGETANIHPAIVVIVACGLSFILGALSAMYKNGDGIFG
;
A
#
# COMPACT_ATOMS: atom_id res chain seq x y z
N MET A 1 -6.85 -7.71 8.51
CA MET A 1 -8.08 -8.02 7.75
C MET A 1 -8.05 -7.46 6.33
N ILE A 2 -8.18 -6.15 6.08
CA ILE A 2 -8.21 -5.63 4.70
C ILE A 2 -6.85 -5.75 3.99
N TYR A 3 -5.77 -5.42 4.69
CA TYR A 3 -4.40 -5.54 4.19
C TYR A 3 -3.95 -7.00 4.00
N ASP A 4 -4.45 -7.94 4.81
CA ASP A 4 -4.18 -9.37 4.60
C ASP A 4 -4.93 -9.90 3.36
N TYR A 5 -6.15 -9.41 3.11
CA TYR A 5 -6.90 -9.74 1.90
C TYR A 5 -6.26 -9.14 0.65
N LEU A 6 -5.84 -7.87 0.70
CA LEU A 6 -5.09 -7.24 -0.38
C LEU A 6 -3.80 -7.99 -0.67
N PHE A 7 -3.05 -8.37 0.37
CA PHE A 7 -1.85 -9.19 0.23
C PHE A 7 -2.15 -10.52 -0.49
N TYR A 8 -3.21 -11.20 -0.08
CA TYR A 8 -3.65 -12.45 -0.72
C TYR A 8 -4.04 -12.26 -2.19
N LYS A 9 -4.78 -11.19 -2.53
CA LYS A 9 -5.14 -10.90 -3.91
C LYS A 9 -3.94 -10.51 -4.76
N SER A 10 -3.00 -9.75 -4.22
CA SER A 10 -1.74 -9.47 -4.90
C SER A 10 -0.92 -10.74 -5.11
N TYR A 11 -0.91 -11.66 -4.13
CA TYR A 11 -0.27 -12.97 -4.27
C TYR A 11 -0.91 -13.80 -5.39
N GLN A 12 -2.25 -13.91 -5.41
CA GLN A 12 -2.98 -14.58 -6.50
C GLN A 12 -2.73 -13.96 -7.87
N LEU A 13 -2.61 -12.63 -7.93
CA LEU A 13 -2.31 -11.92 -9.17
C LEU A 13 -0.90 -12.26 -9.67
N ALA A 14 0.07 -12.31 -8.75
CA ALA A 14 1.46 -12.64 -9.07
C ALA A 14 1.63 -14.08 -9.54
N THR A 15 0.96 -15.05 -8.91
CA THR A 15 1.04 -16.46 -9.33
C THR A 15 0.44 -16.71 -10.72
N LYS A 16 -0.51 -15.86 -11.14
CA LYS A 16 -1.09 -15.86 -12.49
C LYS A 16 -0.26 -15.05 -13.50
N SER A 17 0.72 -14.27 -13.05
CA SER A 17 1.59 -13.46 -13.91
C SER A 17 2.80 -14.26 -14.38
N LYS A 18 3.23 -14.07 -15.63
CA LYS A 18 4.45 -14.71 -16.16
C LYS A 18 5.73 -14.22 -15.47
N ASN A 19 5.76 -12.97 -15.01
CA ASN A 19 6.98 -12.34 -14.48
C ASN A 19 7.17 -12.55 -12.97
N TRP A 20 6.09 -12.81 -12.25
CA TRP A 20 6.09 -12.84 -10.77
C TRP A 20 5.71 -14.20 -10.20
N LYS A 21 5.56 -15.22 -11.06
CA LYS A 21 5.14 -16.57 -10.67
C LYS A 21 6.08 -17.21 -9.64
N ASP A 22 7.39 -16.96 -9.78
CA ASP A 22 8.41 -17.54 -8.90
C ASP A 22 8.61 -16.75 -7.61
N THR A 23 8.19 -15.48 -7.58
CA THR A 23 8.33 -14.58 -6.43
C THR A 23 7.03 -13.88 -6.02
N PRO A 24 5.90 -14.61 -5.86
CA PRO A 24 4.59 -14.00 -5.69
C PRO A 24 4.41 -13.26 -4.35
N VAL A 25 5.09 -13.74 -3.30
CA VAL A 25 5.14 -13.09 -1.98
C VAL A 25 5.83 -11.72 -2.09
N PHE A 26 6.83 -11.60 -2.96
CA PHE A 26 7.62 -10.37 -3.09
C PHE A 26 6.82 -9.32 -3.85
N PHE A 27 6.15 -9.73 -4.94
CA PHE A 27 5.18 -8.87 -5.60
C PHE A 27 4.10 -8.37 -4.64
N ALA A 28 3.49 -9.27 -3.85
CA ALA A 28 2.49 -8.88 -2.87
C ALA A 28 3.04 -7.85 -1.88
N THR A 29 4.27 -8.05 -1.39
CA THR A 29 4.97 -7.11 -0.49
C THR A 29 5.16 -5.74 -1.13
N ILE A 30 5.55 -5.67 -2.41
CA ILE A 30 5.71 -4.39 -3.14
C ILE A 30 4.38 -3.65 -3.22
N VAL A 31 3.28 -4.34 -3.56
CA VAL A 31 1.95 -3.73 -3.61
C VAL A 31 1.55 -3.17 -2.23
N MET A 32 1.81 -3.93 -1.17
CA MET A 32 1.56 -3.47 0.20
C MET A 32 2.38 -2.23 0.56
N ALA A 33 3.67 -2.21 0.20
CA ALA A 33 4.55 -1.08 0.43
C ALA A 33 4.04 0.18 -0.27
N TRP A 34 3.63 0.04 -1.53
CA TRP A 34 3.08 1.15 -2.32
C TRP A 34 1.84 1.77 -1.67
N CYS A 35 0.84 0.94 -1.30
CA CYS A 35 -0.36 1.42 -0.63
C CYS A 35 -0.04 2.07 0.72
N LEU A 36 0.88 1.49 1.50
CA LEU A 36 1.27 2.05 2.79
C LEU A 36 1.96 3.41 2.65
N ILE A 37 2.87 3.57 1.68
CA ILE A 37 3.54 4.86 1.41
C ILE A 37 2.50 5.92 1.05
N LEU A 38 1.61 5.62 0.12
CA LEU A 38 0.57 6.56 -0.31
C LEU A 38 -0.33 6.95 0.85
N ASN A 39 -0.86 5.97 1.59
CA ASN A 39 -1.75 6.25 2.72
C ASN A 39 -1.06 7.03 3.84
N PHE A 40 0.22 6.73 4.12
CA PHE A 40 1.01 7.48 5.09
C PHE A 40 1.22 8.93 4.64
N ALA A 41 1.55 9.15 3.37
CA ALA A 41 1.68 10.48 2.79
C ALA A 41 0.35 11.27 2.87
N SER A 42 -0.79 10.62 2.56
CA SER A 42 -2.12 11.22 2.70
C SER A 42 -2.36 11.74 4.11
N ILE A 43 -2.06 10.93 5.13
CA ILE A 43 -2.22 11.31 6.54
C ILE A 43 -1.34 12.51 6.88
N LEU A 44 -0.07 12.51 6.46
CA LEU A 44 0.85 13.62 6.74
C LEU A 44 0.36 14.94 6.11
N PHE A 45 -0.08 14.90 4.85
CA PHE A 45 -0.61 16.10 4.18
C PHE A 45 -1.89 16.61 4.84
N LEU A 46 -2.77 15.71 5.29
CA LEU A 46 -3.99 16.07 5.98
C LEU A 46 -3.70 16.71 7.36
N ILE A 47 -2.74 16.19 8.12
CA ILE A 47 -2.30 16.81 9.39
C ILE A 47 -1.70 18.20 9.14
N GLU A 48 -0.84 18.34 8.12
CA GLU A 48 -0.25 19.63 7.74
C GLU A 48 -1.34 20.67 7.40
N ALA A 49 -2.35 20.26 6.62
CA ALA A 49 -3.49 21.09 6.27
C ALA A 49 -4.32 21.50 7.50
N LEU A 50 -4.70 20.53 8.35
CA LEU A 50 -5.52 20.77 9.55
C LEU A 50 -4.81 21.65 10.59
N THR A 51 -3.48 21.57 10.66
CA THR A 51 -2.68 22.40 11.56
C THR A 51 -2.39 23.79 10.99
N LYS A 52 -2.96 24.15 9.83
CA LYS A 52 -2.71 25.41 9.10
C LYS A 52 -1.21 25.63 8.88
N ASN A 53 -0.50 24.59 8.48
CA ASN A 53 0.95 24.60 8.24
C ASN A 53 1.83 24.91 9.48
N LYS A 54 1.28 24.86 10.71
CA LYS A 54 2.11 24.96 11.93
C LYS A 54 3.06 23.77 12.09
N MET A 55 2.71 22.62 11.52
CA MET A 55 3.60 21.46 11.39
C MET A 55 3.90 21.24 9.91
N ALA A 56 5.03 21.80 9.43
CA ALA A 56 5.44 21.65 8.04
C ALA A 56 6.18 20.32 7.83
N PHE A 57 5.49 19.31 7.30
CA PHE A 57 6.09 18.02 6.96
C PHE A 57 6.74 18.02 5.57
N GLY A 58 6.32 18.93 4.69
CA GLY A 58 6.89 19.09 3.33
C GLY A 58 8.44 19.14 3.28
N PRO A 59 9.11 19.96 4.11
CA PRO A 59 10.57 20.02 4.15
C PRO A 59 11.24 18.70 4.60
N TYR A 60 10.62 17.96 5.52
CA TYR A 60 11.11 16.66 5.99
C TYR A 60 10.93 15.57 4.92
N ILE A 61 9.79 15.57 4.23
CA ILE A 61 9.53 14.67 3.09
C ILE A 61 10.52 14.98 1.95
N SER A 62 10.80 16.27 1.69
CA SER A 62 11.79 16.69 0.71
C SER A 62 13.21 16.24 1.08
N LYS A 63 13.62 16.33 2.36
CA LYS A 63 14.89 15.76 2.84
C LYS A 63 14.93 14.23 2.71
N MET A 64 13.81 13.55 2.95
CA MET A 64 13.69 12.11 2.72
C MET A 64 13.86 11.72 1.25
N ASN A 65 13.65 12.64 0.31
CA ASN A 65 13.89 12.40 -1.11
C ASN A 65 15.36 12.00 -1.41
N ASN A 66 16.32 12.52 -0.62
CA ASN A 66 17.73 12.15 -0.74
C ASN A 66 18.02 10.70 -0.29
N ILE A 67 17.18 10.15 0.59
CA ILE A 67 17.27 8.78 1.11
C ILE A 67 16.11 7.90 0.64
N LYS A 68 15.38 8.31 -0.42
CA LYS A 68 14.14 7.66 -0.86
C LYS A 68 14.32 6.17 -1.15
N TYR A 69 15.45 5.80 -1.76
CA TYR A 69 15.77 4.42 -2.07
C TYR A 69 16.07 3.60 -0.82
N ILE A 70 16.82 4.18 0.13
CA ILE A 70 17.12 3.55 1.42
C ILE A 70 15.82 3.33 2.20
N PHE A 71 14.98 4.36 2.29
CA PHE A 71 13.69 4.28 2.96
C PHE A 71 12.77 3.24 2.30
N GLY A 72 12.70 3.22 0.97
CA GLY A 72 11.92 2.23 0.23
C GLY A 72 12.39 0.80 0.48
N ILE A 73 13.71 0.56 0.47
CA ILE A 73 14.30 -0.74 0.79
C ILE A 73 13.94 -1.15 2.22
N VAL A 74 14.18 -0.28 3.20
CA VAL A 74 13.90 -0.56 4.62
C VAL A 74 12.42 -0.89 4.81
N LEU A 75 11.52 -0.15 4.18
CA LEU A 75 10.08 -0.39 4.28
C LEU A 75 9.67 -1.73 3.65
N ILE A 76 10.14 -2.02 2.43
CA ILE A 76 9.86 -3.30 1.77
C ILE A 76 10.40 -4.46 2.62
N THR A 77 11.62 -4.35 3.15
CA THR A 77 12.22 -5.35 4.04
C THR A 77 11.42 -5.51 5.32
N ALA A 78 10.96 -4.42 5.94
CA ALA A 78 10.12 -4.47 7.15
C ALA A 78 8.78 -5.18 6.89
N ILE A 79 8.11 -4.87 5.78
CA ILE A 79 6.85 -5.52 5.38
C ILE A 79 7.11 -7.00 5.07
N TRP A 80 8.17 -7.29 4.33
CA TRP A 80 8.58 -8.67 4.04
C TRP A 80 8.81 -9.47 5.33
N MET A 81 9.57 -8.91 6.28
CA MET A 81 9.82 -9.52 7.58
C MET A 81 8.51 -9.73 8.35
N TYR A 82 7.61 -8.76 8.35
CA TYR A 82 6.30 -8.87 9.00
C TYR A 82 5.46 -10.03 8.44
N TYR A 83 5.39 -10.19 7.12
CA TYR A 83 4.64 -11.28 6.48
C TYR A 83 5.39 -12.62 6.55
N SER A 84 6.72 -12.61 6.59
CA SER A 84 7.56 -13.81 6.76
C SER A 84 7.56 -14.33 8.19
N HIS A 85 7.43 -13.45 9.18
CA HIS A 85 7.48 -13.80 10.59
C HIS A 85 6.43 -14.87 10.92
N LYS A 86 6.87 -15.96 11.56
CA LYS A 86 6.03 -17.11 11.94
C LYS A 86 5.18 -17.65 10.78
N ASN A 87 5.70 -17.60 9.54
CA ASN A 87 5.01 -18.04 8.33
C ASN A 87 3.62 -17.41 8.15
N ARG A 88 3.46 -16.14 8.55
CA ARG A 88 2.17 -15.45 8.51
C ARG A 88 1.58 -15.42 7.11
N TRP A 89 2.38 -15.20 6.07
CA TRP A 89 1.92 -15.21 4.68
C TRP A 89 1.23 -16.52 4.31
N LYS A 90 1.75 -17.68 4.75
CA LYS A 90 1.11 -19.00 4.50
C LYS A 90 -0.25 -19.07 5.16
N LYS A 91 -0.35 -18.65 6.43
CA LYS A 91 -1.62 -18.61 7.18
C LYS A 91 -2.67 -17.73 6.51
N ILE A 92 -2.25 -16.60 5.94
CA ILE A 92 -3.13 -15.69 5.20
C ILE A 92 -3.65 -16.39 3.94
N ILE A 93 -2.76 -16.98 3.13
CA ILE A 93 -3.17 -17.66 1.90
C ILE A 93 -4.16 -18.77 2.19
N THR A 94 -3.84 -19.68 3.10
CA THR A 94 -4.73 -20.80 3.46
C THR A 94 -6.10 -20.29 3.89
N ARG A 95 -6.14 -19.32 4.82
CA ARG A 95 -7.39 -18.75 5.34
C ARG A 95 -8.28 -18.14 4.25
N TYR A 96 -7.70 -17.39 3.31
CA TYR A 96 -8.48 -16.72 2.28
C TYR A 96 -8.79 -17.64 1.09
N GLN A 97 -7.96 -18.64 0.83
CA GLN A 97 -8.25 -19.67 -0.17
C GLN A 97 -9.44 -20.53 0.24
N GLU A 98 -9.54 -20.91 1.52
CA GLU A 98 -10.71 -21.62 2.07
C GLU A 98 -11.98 -20.76 1.94
N ARG A 99 -11.93 -19.49 2.35
CA ARG A 99 -13.08 -18.56 2.25
C ARG A 99 -13.55 -18.29 0.83
N GLU A 100 -12.66 -18.26 -0.15
CA GLU A 100 -13.05 -18.04 -1.56
C GLU A 100 -13.65 -19.27 -2.21
N GLY A 101 -13.41 -20.47 -1.66
CA GLY A 101 -14.17 -21.65 -2.04
C GLY A 101 -15.66 -21.52 -1.68
N GLU A 102 -16.00 -20.67 -0.71
CA GLU A 102 -17.35 -20.51 -0.15
C GLU A 102 -18.08 -19.25 -0.63
N THR A 103 -17.38 -18.28 -1.24
CA THR A 103 -17.94 -16.96 -1.59
C THR A 103 -17.60 -16.51 -3.01
N ALA A 104 -18.30 -15.49 -3.52
CA ALA A 104 -18.06 -14.94 -4.86
C ALA A 104 -16.61 -14.46 -5.01
N ASN A 105 -15.88 -15.09 -5.93
CA ASN A 105 -14.47 -14.82 -6.15
C ASN A 105 -14.29 -13.56 -7.02
N ILE A 106 -13.92 -12.44 -6.39
CA ILE A 106 -13.60 -11.20 -7.11
C ILE A 106 -12.24 -11.35 -7.81
N HIS A 107 -12.15 -10.93 -9.07
CA HIS A 107 -10.90 -11.04 -9.83
C HIS A 107 -9.75 -10.29 -9.12
N PRO A 108 -8.57 -10.90 -8.91
CA PRO A 108 -7.51 -10.30 -8.11
C PRO A 108 -7.03 -8.94 -8.61
N ALA A 109 -6.96 -8.76 -9.93
CA ALA A 109 -6.58 -7.49 -10.54
C ALA A 109 -7.52 -6.35 -10.15
N ILE A 110 -8.83 -6.60 -10.04
CA ILE A 110 -9.81 -5.58 -9.66
C ILE A 110 -9.52 -5.09 -8.25
N VAL A 111 -9.30 -6.03 -7.30
CA VAL A 111 -9.01 -5.68 -5.90
C VAL A 111 -7.72 -4.86 -5.80
N VAL A 112 -6.66 -5.27 -6.51
CA VAL A 112 -5.39 -4.54 -6.50
C VAL A 112 -5.52 -3.15 -7.10
N ILE A 113 -6.17 -3.02 -8.26
CA ILE A 113 -6.38 -1.73 -8.94
C ILE A 113 -7.23 -0.80 -8.07
N VAL A 114 -8.33 -1.29 -7.50
CA VAL A 114 -9.19 -0.48 -6.62
C VAL A 114 -8.43 -0.03 -5.39
N ALA A 115 -7.70 -0.92 -4.71
CA ALA A 115 -6.96 -0.56 -3.50
C ALA A 115 -5.83 0.45 -3.78
N CYS A 116 -5.06 0.24 -4.85
CA CYS A 116 -3.99 1.17 -5.24
C CYS A 116 -4.58 2.51 -5.72
N GLY A 117 -5.66 2.46 -6.51
CA GLY A 117 -6.37 3.64 -7.00
C GLY A 117 -6.96 4.47 -5.87
N LEU A 118 -7.62 3.85 -4.89
CA LEU A 118 -8.13 4.55 -3.70
C LEU A 118 -7.00 5.18 -2.89
N SER A 119 -5.89 4.46 -2.67
CA SER A 119 -4.73 5.00 -1.94
C SER A 119 -4.14 6.21 -2.67
N PHE A 120 -4.07 6.16 -4.01
CA PHE A 120 -3.59 7.24 -4.84
C PHE A 120 -4.54 8.45 -4.82
N ILE A 121 -5.84 8.23 -5.00
CA ILE A 121 -6.87 9.28 -4.95
C ILE A 121 -6.85 9.98 -3.59
N LEU A 122 -6.78 9.23 -2.49
CA LEU A 122 -6.67 9.81 -1.15
C LEU A 122 -5.41 10.66 -0.99
N GLY A 123 -4.27 10.21 -1.52
CA GLY A 123 -3.02 10.97 -1.51
C GLY A 123 -3.13 12.27 -2.28
N ALA A 124 -3.69 12.22 -3.49
CA ALA A 124 -3.90 13.38 -4.35
C ALA A 124 -4.86 14.39 -3.70
N LEU A 125 -6.01 13.94 -3.19
CA LEU A 125 -6.99 14.80 -2.51
C LEU A 125 -6.39 15.46 -1.26
N SER A 126 -5.61 14.71 -0.48
CA SER A 126 -4.96 15.26 0.73
C SER A 126 -3.91 16.31 0.37
N ALA A 127 -3.15 16.10 -0.72
CA ALA A 127 -2.19 17.08 -1.21
C ALA A 127 -2.88 18.35 -1.76
N MET A 128 -3.97 18.20 -2.52
CA MET A 128 -4.77 19.32 -3.02
C MET A 128 -5.38 20.13 -1.87
N TYR A 129 -5.95 19.44 -0.86
CA TYR A 129 -6.50 20.09 0.33
C TYR A 129 -5.44 20.89 1.11
N LYS A 130 -4.24 20.33 1.28
CA LYS A 130 -3.12 21.03 1.90
C LYS A 130 -2.75 22.32 1.17
N ASN A 131 -2.69 22.27 -0.16
CA ASN A 131 -2.25 23.42 -0.95
C ASN A 131 -3.37 24.45 -1.17
N GLY A 132 -4.63 24.10 -0.88
CA GLY A 132 -5.78 24.95 -1.21
C GLY A 132 -6.06 24.99 -2.71
N ASP A 133 -5.73 23.92 -3.43
CA ASP A 133 -5.87 23.83 -4.89
C ASP A 133 -7.04 22.92 -5.31
N GLY A 134 -7.54 23.11 -6.54
CA GLY A 134 -8.52 22.23 -7.17
C GLY A 134 -9.94 22.41 -6.62
N ILE A 135 -10.53 21.35 -6.04
CA ILE A 135 -11.90 21.40 -5.49
C ILE A 135 -11.99 22.07 -4.11
N PHE A 136 -10.84 22.43 -3.52
CA PHE A 136 -10.74 23.01 -2.18
C PHE A 136 -10.26 24.48 -2.20
N GLY A 137 -10.08 25.06 -3.38
CA GLY A 137 -9.68 26.45 -3.60
C GLY A 137 -10.82 27.34 -4.07
#